data_AF-A0A7C5RUC5-F1
#
_entry.id   AF-A0A7C5RUC5-F1
#
_cell.length_a   1.000
_cell.length_b   1.000
_cell.length_c   1.000
_cell.angle_alpha   90.00
_cell.angle_beta   90.00
_cell.angle_gamma   90.00
#
_symmetry.space_group_name_H-M   'P 1'
#
loop_
_entity.id
_entity.type
_entity.pdbx_description
1 polymer ?
#
loop_
_entity_poly.entity_id
_entity_poly.type
_entity_poly.pdbx_seq_one_letter_code
_entity_poly.pdbx_strand_id
1 'polypeptide(L)'
;MFRDRARTAVRWVGQAIPVPICTPSVRREVILVRPDHLGDAILTLPALQLVRQVAPGLTTTVLAGPWTAELFTITRAVDRVVPVVFPGFTRRPSTDYTQPYRVLVHEAARLRRHAPLAMVILRDDHWWGA
;
A
#
# COMPACT_ATOMS: atom_id res chain seq x y z
N MET A 1 20.66 -22.33 -9.01
CA MET A 1 21.69 -22.46 -7.95
C MET A 1 22.00 -21.15 -7.22
N PHE A 2 22.50 -20.07 -7.85
CA PHE A 2 22.75 -18.79 -7.15
C PHE A 2 21.48 -18.09 -6.67
N ARG A 3 20.45 -18.01 -7.53
CA ARG A 3 19.13 -17.45 -7.17
C ARG A 3 18.45 -18.19 -6.01
N ASP A 4 18.58 -19.52 -5.94
CA ASP A 4 17.97 -20.31 -4.87
C ASP A 4 18.66 -20.07 -3.53
N ARG A 5 19.99 -19.96 -3.52
CA ARG A 5 20.77 -19.60 -2.32
C ARG A 5 20.43 -18.19 -1.83
N ALA A 6 20.29 -17.22 -2.75
CA ALA A 6 19.88 -15.86 -2.40
C ALA A 6 18.47 -15.83 -1.79
N ARG A 7 17.50 -16.55 -2.37
CA ARG A 7 16.13 -16.65 -1.81
C ARG A 7 16.13 -17.28 -0.42
N THR A 8 16.92 -18.33 -0.20
CA THR A 8 17.04 -18.97 1.11
C THR A 8 17.64 -18.02 2.14
N ALA A 9 18.69 -17.28 1.79
CA ALA A 9 19.29 -16.29 2.67
C ALA A 9 18.30 -15.17 3.05
N VAL A 10 17.55 -14.63 2.08
CA VAL A 10 16.52 -13.61 2.33
C VAL A 10 15.41 -14.15 3.25
N ARG A 11 14.96 -15.39 3.04
CA ARG A 11 13.97 -16.03 3.92
C ARG A 11 14.50 -16.19 5.34
N TRP A 12 15.75 -16.61 5.50
CA TRP A 12 16.39 -16.78 6.80
C TRP A 12 16.51 -15.45 7.55
N VAL A 13 16.97 -14.41 6.87
CA VAL A 13 17.01 -13.05 7.43
C VAL A 13 15.61 -12.57 7.79
N GLY A 14 14.62 -12.79 6.92
CA GLY A 14 13.23 -12.42 7.17
C GLY A 14 12.62 -13.10 8.39
N GLN A 15 12.97 -14.37 8.67
CA GLN A 15 12.51 -15.09 9.86
C GLN A 15 13.14 -14.57 11.16
N ALA A 16 14.33 -13.97 11.08
CA ALA A 16 15.00 -13.37 12.23
C ALA A 16 14.48 -11.96 12.56
N ILE A 17 13.70 -11.34 11.68
CA ILE A 17 13.10 -10.02 11.91
C ILE A 17 11.77 -10.24 12.65
N PRO A 18 11.67 -9.90 13.94
CA PRO A 18 10.41 -10.02 14.66
C PRO A 18 9.38 -9.09 14.02
N VAL A 19 8.27 -9.65 13.54
CA VAL A 19 7.11 -8.87 13.13
C VAL A 19 6.34 -8.56 14.40
N PRO A 20 6.31 -7.30 14.87
CA PRO A 20 5.51 -6.96 16.04
C PRO A 20 4.05 -7.28 15.71
N ILE A 21 3.45 -8.15 16.52
CA ILE A 21 2.02 -8.41 16.45
C ILE A 21 1.33 -7.12 16.92
N CYS A 22 0.74 -6.39 15.98
CA CYS A 22 -0.04 -5.22 16.33
C CYS A 22 -1.38 -5.66 16.92
N THR A 23 -1.72 -5.13 18.08
CA THR A 23 -3.07 -5.27 18.64
C THR A 23 -4.08 -4.70 17.64
N PRO A 24 -5.24 -5.37 17.42
CA PRO A 24 -6.27 -4.84 16.52
C PRO A 24 -6.65 -3.43 16.94
N SER A 25 -6.64 -2.49 15.99
CA SER A 25 -7.05 -1.12 16.28
C SER A 25 -8.56 -1.06 16.52
N VAL A 26 -8.96 -0.25 17.50
CA VAL A 26 -10.36 0.10 17.72
C VAL A 26 -10.88 1.14 16.71
N ARG A 27 -9.98 1.77 15.94
CA ARG A 27 -10.35 2.71 14.89
C ARG A 27 -11.05 1.97 13.76
N ARG A 28 -12.21 2.45 13.32
CA ARG A 28 -12.90 1.93 12.14
C ARG A 28 -12.32 2.52 10.86
N GLU A 29 -11.02 2.37 10.65
CA GLU A 29 -10.31 2.85 9.45
C GLU A 29 -9.66 1.70 8.70
N VAL A 30 -9.88 1.62 7.39
CA VAL A 30 -9.18 0.70 6.49
C VAL A 30 -8.35 1.48 5.50
N ILE A 31 -7.09 1.07 5.35
CA ILE A 31 -6.17 1.61 4.36
C ILE A 31 -6.16 0.71 3.13
N LEU A 32 -6.42 1.29 1.97
CA LEU A 32 -6.50 0.63 0.68
C LEU A 32 -5.26 0.97 -0.13
N VAL A 33 -4.49 -0.02 -0.57
CA VAL A 33 -3.25 0.21 -1.32
C VAL A 33 -3.52 -0.04 -2.79
N ARG A 34 -3.43 1.03 -3.61
CA ARG A 34 -3.57 0.98 -5.07
C ARG A 34 -2.44 1.78 -5.73
N PRO A 35 -1.28 1.14 -5.94
CA PRO A 35 -0.09 1.85 -6.43
C PRO A 35 -0.07 2.03 -7.96
N ASP A 36 -0.96 1.35 -8.68
CA ASP A 36 -0.85 1.07 -10.11
C ASP A 36 -1.25 2.23 -11.03
N HIS A 37 -1.63 1.89 -12.27
CA HIS A 37 -1.98 2.82 -13.32
C HIS A 37 -3.41 3.35 -13.21
N LEU A 38 -3.72 4.37 -14.02
CA LEU A 38 -5.03 5.03 -14.01
C LEU A 38 -6.20 4.07 -14.30
N GLY A 39 -6.01 3.11 -15.20
CA GLY A 39 -7.04 2.12 -15.54
C GLY A 39 -7.48 1.30 -14.32
N ASP A 40 -6.53 0.75 -13.58
CA ASP A 40 -6.80 -0.04 -12.37
C ASP A 40 -7.47 0.80 -11.27
N ALA A 41 -7.05 2.07 -11.14
CA ALA A 41 -7.66 3.00 -10.21
C ALA A 41 -9.14 3.29 -10.57
N ILE A 42 -9.45 3.50 -11.85
CA ILE A 42 -10.84 3.69 -12.33
C ILE A 42 -11.68 2.44 -12.06
N LEU A 43 -11.16 1.25 -12.36
CA LEU A 43 -11.85 -0.02 -12.13
C LEU A 43 -12.09 -0.32 -10.63
N THR A 44 -11.37 0.37 -9.74
CA THR A 44 -11.57 0.26 -8.30
C THR A 44 -12.77 1.07 -7.80
N LEU A 45 -13.16 2.14 -8.48
CA LEU A 45 -14.16 3.09 -7.99
C LEU A 45 -15.51 2.45 -7.63
N PRO A 46 -16.10 1.53 -8.42
CA PRO A 46 -17.38 0.91 -8.06
C PRO A 46 -17.30 0.09 -6.76
N ALA A 47 -16.18 -0.58 -6.52
CA ALA A 47 -15.96 -1.33 -5.27
C ALA A 47 -15.90 -0.39 -4.06
N LEU A 48 -15.25 0.76 -4.19
CA LEU A 48 -15.18 1.78 -3.12
C LEU A 48 -16.55 2.37 -2.80
N GLN A 49 -17.34 2.66 -3.84
CA GLN A 49 -18.72 3.13 -3.68
C GLN A 49 -19.57 2.10 -2.93
N LEU A 50 -19.45 0.82 -3.27
CA LEU A 50 -20.15 -0.25 -2.57
C LEU A 50 -19.73 -0.35 -1.10
N VAL A 51 -18.42 -0.30 -0.81
CA VAL A 51 -17.90 -0.32 0.57
C VAL A 51 -18.53 0.81 1.40
N ARG A 52 -18.59 2.03 0.85
CA ARG A 52 -19.22 3.17 1.52
C ARG A 52 -20.71 2.97 1.79
N GLN A 53 -21.42 2.31 0.87
CA GLN A 53 -22.85 2.01 1.04
C GLN A 53 -23.10 0.96 2.12
N VAL A 54 -22.31 -0.11 2.16
CA VAL A 54 -22.51 -1.23 3.10
C VAL A 54 -21.88 -1.00 4.47
N ALA A 55 -20.90 -0.10 4.57
CA ALA A 55 -20.18 0.21 5.80
C ALA A 55 -20.01 1.74 6.02
N PRO A 56 -21.10 2.51 6.19
CA PRO A 56 -21.07 3.98 6.24
C PRO A 56 -20.26 4.57 7.42
N GLY A 57 -19.93 3.77 8.45
CA GLY A 57 -19.08 4.17 9.57
C GLY A 57 -17.62 3.72 9.45
N LEU A 58 -17.22 3.18 8.30
CA LEU A 58 -15.84 2.77 8.02
C LEU A 58 -15.12 3.90 7.28
N THR A 59 -14.13 4.51 7.93
CA THR A 59 -13.22 5.45 7.28
C THR A 59 -12.34 4.70 6.28
N THR A 60 -12.27 5.23 5.06
CA THR A 60 -11.47 4.69 3.97
C THR A 60 -10.36 5.65 3.60
N THR A 61 -9.13 5.17 3.67
CA THR A 61 -7.95 5.91 3.23
C THR A 61 -7.31 5.15 2.06
N VAL A 62 -7.06 5.80 0.93
CA VAL A 62 -6.31 5.17 -0.18
C VAL A 62 -4.86 5.64 -0.16
N LEU A 63 -3.91 4.69 -0.24
CA LEU A 63 -2.53 4.96 -0.63
C LEU A 63 -2.46 4.81 -2.15
N ALA A 64 -2.26 5.93 -2.83
CA ALA A 64 -2.26 6.00 -4.30
C ALA A 64 -0.92 6.54 -4.80
N GLY A 65 -0.52 6.14 -6.02
CA GLY A 65 0.55 6.83 -6.71
C GLY A 65 0.19 8.31 -6.94
N PRO A 66 1.13 9.26 -6.92
CA PRO A 66 0.83 10.67 -7.24
C PRO A 66 0.12 10.85 -8.57
N TRP A 67 0.35 9.95 -9.53
CA TRP A 67 -0.27 9.92 -10.85
C TRP A 67 -1.74 9.44 -10.87
N THR A 68 -2.25 8.81 -9.81
CA THR A 68 -3.67 8.43 -9.69
C THR A 68 -4.38 9.11 -8.50
N ALA A 69 -3.65 9.77 -7.60
CA ALA A 69 -4.20 10.39 -6.39
C ALA A 69 -5.33 11.38 -6.69
N GLU A 70 -5.20 12.17 -7.76
CA GLU A 70 -6.20 13.16 -8.15
C GLU A 70 -7.55 12.54 -8.52
N LEU A 71 -7.57 11.34 -9.13
CA LEU A 71 -8.81 10.62 -9.43
C LEU A 71 -9.65 10.37 -8.17
N PHE A 72 -9.01 9.86 -7.11
CA PHE A 72 -9.70 9.55 -5.86
C PHE A 72 -10.18 10.82 -5.14
N THR A 73 -9.43 11.91 -5.26
CA THR A 73 -9.81 13.22 -4.70
C THR A 73 -11.04 13.79 -5.42
N ILE A 74 -11.06 13.77 -6.75
CA ILE A 74 -12.16 14.32 -7.56
C ILE A 74 -13.44 13.50 -7.37
N THR A 75 -13.32 12.17 -7.43
CA THR A 75 -14.48 11.27 -7.32
C THR A 75 -15.02 11.16 -5.90
N ARG A 76 -14.23 11.57 -4.89
CA ARG A 76 -14.55 11.41 -3.46
C ARG A 76 -14.95 9.97 -3.11
N ALA A 77 -14.34 9.00 -3.80
CA ALA A 77 -14.61 7.59 -3.62
C ALA A 77 -14.11 7.05 -2.26
N VAL A 78 -13.20 7.77 -1.62
CA VAL A 78 -12.68 7.50 -0.28
C VAL A 78 -12.65 8.77 0.57
N ASP A 79 -12.53 8.63 1.88
CA ASP A 79 -12.49 9.76 2.81
C ASP A 79 -11.15 10.50 2.80
N ARG A 80 -10.05 9.77 2.54
CA ARG A 80 -8.70 10.33 2.49
C ARG A 80 -7.86 9.72 1.38
N VAL A 81 -7.09 10.59 0.72
CA VAL A 81 -6.09 10.19 -0.28
C VAL A 81 -4.70 10.52 0.26
N VAL A 82 -3.82 9.53 0.25
CA VAL A 82 -2.42 9.68 0.65
C VAL A 82 -1.54 9.31 -0.54
N PRO A 83 -0.93 10.28 -1.22
CA PRO A 83 0.01 10.00 -2.30
C PRO A 83 1.29 9.38 -1.74
N VAL A 84 1.72 8.27 -2.34
CA VAL A 84 2.98 7.58 -2.04
C VAL A 84 3.68 7.29 -3.36
N VAL A 85 4.96 7.67 -3.46
CA VAL A 85 5.77 7.38 -4.65
C VAL A 85 6.19 5.90 -4.57
N PHE A 86 5.33 5.01 -5.05
CA PHE A 86 5.59 3.58 -5.02
C PHE A 86 6.77 3.22 -5.93
N PRO A 87 7.79 2.52 -5.41
CA PRO A 87 8.88 1.98 -6.22
C PRO A 87 8.36 1.03 -7.32
N GLY A 88 8.97 1.07 -8.50
CA GLY A 88 8.59 0.23 -9.65
C GLY A 88 7.45 0.80 -10.52
N PHE A 89 6.78 1.87 -10.09
CA PHE A 89 5.73 2.53 -10.86
C PHE A 89 6.15 3.89 -11.43
N THR A 90 7.27 4.41 -10.95
CA THR A 90 7.87 5.60 -11.50
C THR A 90 8.44 5.28 -12.88
N ARG A 91 8.30 6.20 -13.83
CA ARG A 91 8.95 6.10 -15.15
C ARG A 91 10.43 6.50 -15.12
N ARG A 92 11.04 6.56 -13.92
CA ARG A 92 12.42 6.99 -13.71
C ARG A 92 13.23 5.78 -13.23
N PRO A 93 14.33 5.44 -13.90
CA PRO A 93 15.22 4.39 -13.41
C PRO A 93 15.78 4.81 -12.04
N SER A 94 15.77 3.89 -11.08
CA SER A 94 16.47 4.11 -9.81
C SER A 94 17.94 3.73 -9.98
N THR A 95 18.84 4.61 -9.55
CA THR A 95 20.27 4.32 -9.41
C THR A 95 20.61 3.72 -8.04
N ASP A 96 19.66 3.76 -7.10
CA ASP A 96 19.80 3.29 -5.72
C ASP A 96 18.84 2.13 -5.46
N TYR A 97 19.39 0.92 -5.34
CA TYR A 97 18.64 -0.30 -5.03
C TYR A 97 18.14 -0.36 -3.57
N THR A 98 18.65 0.50 -2.68
CA THR A 98 18.21 0.56 -1.28
C THR A 98 17.02 1.50 -1.09
N GLN A 99 16.80 2.43 -2.03
CA GLN A 99 15.74 3.43 -1.98
C GLN A 99 14.35 2.82 -1.77
N PRO A 100 13.95 1.72 -2.46
CA PRO A 100 12.65 1.10 -2.25
C PRO A 100 12.46 0.63 -0.80
N TYR A 101 13.50 0.08 -0.18
CA TYR A 101 13.42 -0.44 1.19
C TYR A 101 13.40 0.68 2.23
N ARG A 102 14.10 1.79 1.97
CA ARG A 102 14.03 2.98 2.83
C ARG A 102 12.64 3.59 2.84
N VAL A 103 12.00 3.70 1.67
CA VAL A 103 10.61 4.16 1.55
C VAL A 103 9.67 3.18 2.25
N LEU A 104 9.91 1.87 2.13
CA LEU A 104 9.09 0.84 2.79
C LEU A 104 9.10 1.01 4.31
N VAL A 105 10.30 1.13 4.91
CA VAL A 105 10.45 1.30 6.36
C VAL A 105 9.83 2.61 6.82
N HIS A 106 10.01 3.70 6.06
CA HIS A 106 9.42 4.99 6.36
C HIS A 106 7.89 4.97 6.36
N GLU A 107 7.28 4.50 5.28
CA GLU A 107 5.82 4.43 5.15
C GLU A 107 5.24 3.43 6.15
N ALA A 108 5.87 2.27 6.37
CA ALA A 108 5.41 1.33 7.39
C ALA A 108 5.40 1.96 8.80
N ALA A 109 6.44 2.71 9.17
CA ALA A 109 6.48 3.41 10.46
C ALA A 109 5.41 4.51 10.56
N ARG A 110 5.19 5.26 9.47
CA ARG A 110 4.14 6.27 9.38
C ARG A 110 2.74 5.67 9.50
N LEU A 111 2.43 4.59 8.78
CA LEU A 111 1.13 3.93 8.79
C LEU A 111 0.84 3.21 10.11
N ARG A 112 1.86 2.59 10.75
CA ARG A 112 1.70 2.01 12.10
C ARG A 112 1.27 3.04 13.13
N ARG A 113 1.75 4.29 13.04
CA ARG A 113 1.31 5.39 13.92
C ARG A 113 -0.13 5.80 13.69
N HIS A 114 -0.68 5.60 12.49
CA HIS A 114 -2.11 5.80 12.24
C HIS A 114 -2.98 4.71 12.87
N ALA A 115 -2.42 3.53 13.14
CA ALA A 115 -3.10 2.37 13.73
C ALA A 115 -4.46 2.09 13.04
N PRO A 116 -4.49 1.77 11.74
CA PRO A 116 -5.72 1.37 11.07
C PRO A 116 -6.21 0.00 11.58
N LEU A 117 -7.49 -0.30 11.35
CA LEU A 117 -8.06 -1.63 11.59
C LEU A 117 -7.40 -2.68 10.70
N ALA A 118 -7.27 -2.35 9.42
CA ALA A 118 -6.70 -3.23 8.41
C ALA A 118 -6.08 -2.43 7.27
N MET A 119 -5.20 -3.11 6.53
CA MET A 119 -4.69 -2.64 5.25
C MET A 119 -5.01 -3.69 4.19
N VAL A 120 -5.63 -3.27 3.08
CA VAL A 120 -6.03 -4.14 1.98
C VAL A 120 -5.26 -3.73 0.74
N ILE A 121 -4.50 -4.67 0.18
CA ILE A 121 -3.80 -4.47 -1.09
C ILE A 121 -4.80 -4.80 -2.20
N LEU A 122 -5.10 -3.83 -3.05
CA LEU A 122 -6.10 -3.98 -4.11
C LEU A 122 -5.50 -4.52 -5.42
N ARG A 123 -4.32 -5.13 -5.32
CA ARG A 123 -3.56 -5.70 -6.42
C ARG A 123 -3.30 -7.19 -6.13
N ASP A 124 -3.39 -8.01 -7.17
CA ASP A 124 -3.23 -9.47 -7.10
C ASP A 124 -1.78 -9.94 -7.30
N ASP A 125 -0.89 -9.06 -7.75
CA ASP A 125 0.52 -9.35 -7.98
C ASP A 125 1.47 -8.40 -7.23
N HIS A 126 2.72 -8.35 -7.69
CA HIS A 126 3.79 -7.64 -7.01
C HIS A 126 3.55 -6.12 -6.99
N TRP A 127 3.36 -5.57 -5.79
CA TRP A 127 2.93 -4.18 -5.56
C TRP A 127 4.01 -3.29 -4.94
N TRP A 128 5.17 -3.86 -4.61
CA TRP A 128 6.30 -3.14 -4.00
C TRP A 128 7.59 -3.39 -4.78
N GLY A 129 7.86 -2.55 -5.79
CA GLY A 129 8.95 -2.75 -6.74
C GLY A 129 10.36 -2.62 -6.15
N ALA A 130 11.04 -3.74 -5.99
CA ALA A 130 12.49 -3.81 -5.87
C ALA A 130 13.01 -4.97 -6.72
#